data_AF-A0A4Q6ATV6-F1
#
_entry.id   AF-A0A4Q6ATV6-F1
#
_cell.length_a   1.000
_cell.length_b   1.000
_cell.length_c   1.000
_cell.angle_alpha   90.00
_cell.angle_beta   90.00
_cell.angle_gamma   90.00
#
_symmetry.space_group_name_H-M   'P 1'
#
loop_
_entity.id
_entity.type
_entity.pdbx_description
1 polymer ?
#
loop_
_entity_poly.entity_id
_entity_poly.type
_entity_poly.pdbx_seq_one_letter_code
_entity_poly.pdbx_strand_id
1 'polypeptide(L)'
;MKTAFTGLLLFFAFTIAAQQPKNVPSTTSVYNEEGKLQMLITYNPVCNCRTYTEFYHSGRILAKRTFKTEGRKEYIDGEDITYFPDGSIKHFKIWNNAYPEGRAFSNHENGKLEHEEFYENRFKAGTWKYYNERGELLKEVIFEKGRTPWNGKLNIATEKVYAAGKLLKTGPAGKEVPTAVSRAVETNGSTLFNKHCKSCHSPGKGPSLVGVVKRRRPEWLQLMIRDGMSLVQMGDRDAVQLYQKWLNIPHPPFKQLRSEEVAAIIQYLEIHK
;
A
#
# COMPACT_ATOMS: atom_id res chain seq x y z
N MET A 1 -64.65 -12.24 -65.24
CA MET A 1 -63.65 -11.26 -64.76
C MET A 1 -63.53 -11.38 -63.24
N LYS A 2 -62.30 -11.23 -62.72
CA LYS A 2 -61.85 -11.19 -61.31
C LYS A 2 -61.32 -12.51 -60.74
N THR A 3 -60.05 -12.75 -61.01
CA THR A 3 -59.11 -13.59 -60.26
C THR A 3 -58.63 -12.81 -59.03
N ALA A 4 -58.68 -13.40 -57.84
CA ALA A 4 -58.14 -12.84 -56.60
C ALA A 4 -56.77 -13.49 -56.31
N PHE A 5 -55.74 -12.65 -56.19
CA PHE A 5 -54.37 -13.06 -55.89
C PHE A 5 -54.12 -12.86 -54.39
N THR A 6 -54.05 -13.96 -53.63
CA THR A 6 -53.60 -13.96 -52.22
C THR A 6 -52.08 -13.91 -52.18
N GLY A 7 -51.51 -12.74 -51.87
CA GLY A 7 -50.08 -12.55 -51.65
C GLY A 7 -49.67 -12.95 -50.23
N LEU A 8 -48.75 -13.91 -50.13
CA LEU A 8 -48.11 -14.33 -48.89
C LEU A 8 -46.94 -13.39 -48.58
N LEU A 9 -47.09 -12.56 -47.54
CA LEU A 9 -46.04 -11.68 -47.02
C LEU A 9 -45.09 -12.46 -46.10
N LEU A 10 -43.91 -12.80 -46.61
CA LEU A 10 -42.79 -13.34 -45.81
C LEU A 10 -42.10 -12.20 -45.07
N PHE A 11 -42.32 -12.10 -43.75
CA PHE A 11 -41.54 -11.23 -42.87
C PHE A 11 -40.19 -11.88 -42.58
N PHE A 12 -39.13 -11.40 -43.25
CA PHE A 12 -37.75 -11.67 -42.84
C PHE A 12 -37.43 -10.83 -41.60
N ALA A 13 -37.38 -11.47 -40.44
CA ALA A 13 -36.85 -10.87 -39.22
C ALA A 13 -35.33 -10.74 -39.35
N PHE A 14 -34.83 -9.58 -39.79
CA PHE A 14 -33.42 -9.24 -39.67
C PHE A 14 -33.12 -8.90 -38.20
N THR A 15 -32.50 -9.82 -37.48
CA THR A 15 -31.87 -9.51 -36.20
C THR A 15 -30.64 -8.64 -36.47
N ILE A 16 -30.77 -7.32 -36.28
CA ILE A 16 -29.63 -6.43 -36.23
C ILE A 16 -28.89 -6.73 -34.92
N ALA A 17 -27.83 -7.52 -34.99
CA ALA A 17 -26.89 -7.62 -33.88
C ALA A 17 -26.21 -6.25 -33.73
N ALA A 18 -26.64 -5.45 -32.77
CA ALA A 18 -26.01 -4.17 -32.46
C ALA A 18 -24.54 -4.45 -32.08
N GLN A 19 -23.61 -4.05 -32.94
CA GLN A 19 -22.18 -4.10 -32.64
C GLN A 19 -21.92 -3.25 -31.39
N GLN A 20 -21.35 -3.86 -30.36
CA GLN A 20 -20.91 -3.16 -29.16
C GLN A 20 -20.03 -1.95 -29.57
N PRO A 21 -20.24 -0.75 -29.02
CA PRO A 21 -19.49 0.43 -29.44
C PRO A 21 -18.00 0.20 -29.18
N LYS A 22 -17.15 0.47 -30.17
CA LYS A 22 -15.71 0.18 -30.15
C LYS A 22 -14.90 0.85 -29.03
N ASN A 23 -15.52 1.77 -28.26
CA ASN A 23 -14.88 2.60 -27.25
C ASN A 23 -15.43 2.40 -25.82
N VAL A 24 -16.18 1.32 -25.56
CA VAL A 24 -16.72 1.06 -24.22
C VAL A 24 -15.67 0.35 -23.36
N PRO A 25 -15.37 0.83 -22.14
CA PRO A 25 -14.50 0.12 -21.22
C PRO A 25 -15.05 -1.27 -20.89
N SER A 26 -14.19 -2.29 -20.88
CA SER A 26 -14.53 -3.66 -20.49
C SER A 26 -13.96 -3.97 -19.11
N THR A 27 -14.70 -4.71 -18.28
CA THR A 27 -14.26 -5.04 -16.92
C THR A 27 -14.25 -6.55 -16.71
N THR A 28 -13.11 -7.06 -16.23
CA THR A 28 -12.93 -8.45 -15.79
C THR A 28 -12.91 -8.51 -14.27
N SER A 29 -13.65 -9.44 -13.68
CA SER A 29 -13.61 -9.71 -12.25
C SER A 29 -12.64 -10.85 -11.95
N VAL A 30 -11.80 -10.67 -10.94
CA VAL A 30 -10.85 -11.66 -10.43
C VAL A 30 -11.25 -12.00 -9.00
N TYR A 31 -11.47 -13.29 -8.76
CA TYR A 31 -11.87 -13.84 -7.47
C TYR A 31 -10.71 -14.64 -6.86
N ASN A 32 -10.61 -14.65 -5.53
CA ASN A 32 -9.66 -15.51 -4.82
C ASN A 32 -10.13 -16.98 -4.80
N GLU A 33 -9.34 -17.87 -4.19
CA GLU A 33 -9.66 -19.31 -4.06
C GLU A 33 -10.94 -19.59 -3.26
N GLU A 34 -11.37 -18.66 -2.41
CA GLU A 34 -12.63 -18.74 -1.63
C GLU A 34 -13.83 -18.18 -2.40
N GLY A 35 -13.67 -17.77 -3.67
CA GLY A 35 -14.72 -17.20 -4.51
C GLY A 35 -15.05 -15.74 -4.22
N LYS A 36 -14.22 -15.04 -3.44
CA LYS A 36 -14.41 -13.64 -3.05
C LYS A 36 -13.75 -12.68 -4.05
N LEU A 37 -14.45 -11.60 -4.40
CA LEU A 37 -13.93 -10.58 -5.32
C LEU A 37 -12.63 -9.97 -4.75
N GLN A 38 -11.53 -10.17 -5.46
CA GLN A 38 -10.21 -9.70 -5.06
C GLN A 38 -9.82 -8.45 -5.87
N MET A 39 -10.20 -8.40 -7.14
CA MET A 39 -9.78 -7.34 -8.04
C MET A 39 -10.74 -7.20 -9.23
N LEU A 40 -10.91 -5.97 -9.71
CA LEU A 40 -11.48 -5.66 -11.01
C LEU A 40 -10.37 -5.14 -11.93
N ILE A 41 -10.36 -5.62 -13.17
CA ILE A 41 -9.46 -5.15 -14.22
C ILE A 41 -10.30 -4.49 -15.30
N THR A 42 -10.27 -3.17 -15.38
CA THR A 42 -11.02 -2.41 -16.39
C THR A 42 -10.07 -1.98 -17.50
N TYR A 43 -10.28 -2.45 -18.73
CA TYR A 43 -9.58 -1.97 -19.92
C TYR A 43 -10.37 -0.86 -20.59
N ASN A 44 -9.74 0.29 -20.81
CA ASN A 44 -10.32 1.41 -21.53
C ASN A 44 -9.59 1.59 -22.88
N PRO A 45 -10.27 1.36 -24.02
CA PRO A 45 -9.67 1.46 -25.35
C PRO A 45 -9.32 2.90 -25.76
N VAL A 46 -9.91 3.92 -25.15
CA VAL A 46 -9.67 5.34 -25.50
C VAL A 46 -8.25 5.78 -25.12
N CYS A 47 -7.81 5.41 -23.92
CA CYS A 47 -6.44 5.65 -23.43
C CYS A 47 -5.49 4.48 -23.73
N ASN A 48 -6.01 3.36 -24.25
CA ASN A 48 -5.33 2.08 -24.29
C ASN A 48 -4.71 1.69 -22.93
N CYS A 49 -5.49 1.81 -21.87
CA CYS A 49 -5.02 1.65 -20.49
C CYS A 49 -5.89 0.65 -19.69
N ARG A 50 -5.29 0.01 -18.69
CA ARG A 50 -5.97 -0.81 -17.70
C ARG A 50 -5.97 -0.14 -16.35
N THR A 51 -7.12 -0.16 -15.68
CA THR A 51 -7.24 0.19 -14.27
C THR A 51 -7.45 -1.08 -13.47
N TYR A 52 -6.55 -1.32 -12.52
CA TYR A 52 -6.66 -2.38 -11.52
C TYR A 52 -7.29 -1.77 -10.26
N THR A 53 -8.43 -2.30 -9.84
CA THR A 53 -9.08 -1.96 -8.58
C THR A 53 -9.01 -3.16 -7.68
N GLU A 54 -8.21 -3.09 -6.62
CA GLU A 54 -8.03 -4.15 -5.64
C GLU A 54 -8.94 -3.93 -4.43
N PHE A 55 -9.38 -5.02 -3.81
CA PHE A 55 -10.31 -4.97 -2.68
C PHE A 55 -9.72 -5.60 -1.43
N TYR A 56 -10.06 -5.01 -0.28
CA TYR A 56 -9.92 -5.64 1.01
C TYR A 56 -10.81 -6.88 1.12
N HIS A 57 -10.54 -7.72 2.13
CA HIS A 57 -11.49 -8.77 2.52
C HIS A 57 -12.84 -8.18 2.97
N SER A 58 -12.97 -6.91 3.32
CA SER A 58 -14.29 -6.30 3.56
C SER A 58 -15.09 -6.05 2.27
N GLY A 59 -14.47 -6.14 1.09
CA GLY A 59 -15.06 -5.70 -0.19
C GLY A 59 -14.90 -4.20 -0.46
N ARG A 60 -14.29 -3.43 0.46
CA ARG A 60 -13.91 -2.04 0.23
C ARG A 60 -12.67 -1.95 -0.65
N ILE A 61 -12.51 -0.83 -1.36
CA ILE A 61 -11.35 -0.61 -2.23
C ILE A 61 -10.08 -0.50 -1.38
N LEU A 62 -9.07 -1.29 -1.72
CA LEU A 62 -7.72 -1.27 -1.15
C LEU A 62 -6.81 -0.37 -1.98
N ALA A 63 -6.84 -0.53 -3.29
CA ALA A 63 -6.00 0.22 -4.21
C ALA A 63 -6.67 0.40 -5.56
N LYS A 64 -6.29 1.49 -6.26
CA LYS A 64 -6.64 1.75 -7.64
C LYS A 64 -5.40 2.22 -8.38
N ARG A 65 -5.03 1.53 -9.45
CA ARG A 65 -3.81 1.81 -10.23
C ARG A 65 -4.12 1.77 -11.71
N THR A 66 -3.65 2.77 -12.44
CA THR A 66 -3.79 2.81 -13.90
C THR A 66 -2.47 2.49 -14.57
N PHE A 67 -2.53 1.68 -15.63
CA PHE A 67 -1.39 1.26 -16.42
C PHE A 67 -1.72 1.48 -17.89
N LYS A 68 -0.81 2.09 -18.62
CA LYS A 68 -0.92 2.13 -20.08
C LYS A 68 -0.43 0.81 -20.66
N THR A 69 -1.09 0.38 -21.73
CA THR A 69 -0.79 -0.89 -22.39
C THR A 69 -0.07 -0.63 -23.72
N GLU A 70 0.97 -1.40 -24.00
CA GLU A 70 1.71 -1.38 -25.26
C GLU A 70 2.02 -2.81 -25.70
N GLY A 71 1.21 -3.34 -26.62
CA GLY A 71 1.25 -4.75 -27.00
C GLY A 71 0.91 -5.65 -25.80
N ARG A 72 1.89 -6.45 -25.35
CA ARG A 72 1.77 -7.32 -24.17
C ARG A 72 2.38 -6.72 -22.90
N LYS A 73 2.93 -5.51 -22.96
CA LYS A 73 3.56 -4.83 -21.83
C LYS A 73 2.61 -3.82 -21.21
N GLU A 74 2.78 -3.61 -19.91
CA GLU A 74 2.05 -2.60 -19.15
C GLU A 74 3.04 -1.82 -18.31
N TYR A 75 2.80 -0.52 -18.17
CA TYR A 75 3.57 0.36 -17.30
C TYR A 75 2.64 1.35 -16.60
N ILE A 76 2.96 1.68 -15.35
CA ILE A 76 2.11 2.53 -14.53
C ILE A 76 2.01 3.93 -15.14
N ASP A 77 0.77 4.41 -15.29
CA ASP A 77 0.47 5.67 -15.96
C ASP A 77 -0.90 6.17 -15.50
N GLY A 78 -0.93 7.36 -14.90
CA GLY A 78 -2.08 7.92 -14.21
C GLY A 78 -2.02 7.77 -12.69
N GLU A 79 -3.20 7.72 -12.05
CA GLU A 79 -3.33 7.70 -10.59
C GLU A 79 -2.94 6.33 -10.00
N ASP A 80 -2.17 6.37 -8.91
CA ASP A 80 -1.87 5.27 -8.00
C ASP A 80 -2.33 5.67 -6.60
N ILE A 81 -3.44 5.08 -6.19
CA ILE A 81 -4.12 5.41 -4.95
C ILE A 81 -4.24 4.15 -4.11
N THR A 82 -3.91 4.26 -2.83
CA THR A 82 -4.29 3.26 -1.83
C THR A 82 -5.17 3.91 -0.78
N TYR A 83 -6.04 3.11 -0.21
CA TYR A 83 -7.04 3.55 0.76
C TYR A 83 -6.79 2.87 2.09
N PHE A 84 -7.30 3.45 3.16
CA PHE A 84 -7.50 2.77 4.43
C PHE A 84 -8.78 1.94 4.40
N PRO A 85 -8.99 1.00 5.35
CA PRO A 85 -10.22 0.22 5.42
C PRO A 85 -11.49 1.07 5.58
N ASP A 86 -11.41 2.31 6.05
CA ASP A 86 -12.53 3.26 6.15
C ASP A 86 -12.88 3.96 4.82
N GLY A 87 -12.05 3.78 3.78
CA GLY A 87 -12.20 4.39 2.47
C GLY A 87 -11.49 5.75 2.32
N SER A 88 -10.84 6.26 3.37
CA SER A 88 -10.00 7.46 3.27
C SER A 88 -8.71 7.16 2.50
N ILE A 89 -8.14 8.16 1.83
CA ILE A 89 -6.92 7.99 1.05
C ILE A 89 -5.74 7.77 2.00
N LYS A 90 -5.05 6.65 1.84
CA LYS A 90 -3.80 6.33 2.54
C LYS A 90 -2.59 6.90 1.81
N HIS A 91 -2.52 6.69 0.50
CA HIS A 91 -1.42 7.19 -0.34
C HIS A 91 -1.95 7.56 -1.71
N PHE A 92 -1.38 8.60 -2.29
CA PHE A 92 -1.69 9.09 -3.62
C PHE A 92 -0.41 9.49 -4.35
N LYS A 93 -0.28 9.05 -5.59
CA LYS A 93 0.81 9.41 -6.50
C LYS A 93 0.29 9.45 -7.94
N ILE A 94 0.76 10.43 -8.70
CA ILE A 94 0.54 10.48 -10.16
C ILE A 94 1.76 9.96 -10.88
N TRP A 95 1.53 9.12 -11.87
CA TRP A 95 2.53 8.60 -12.79
C TRP A 95 2.26 9.13 -14.19
N ASN A 96 3.33 9.45 -14.91
CA ASN A 96 3.32 9.81 -16.32
C ASN A 96 4.38 8.96 -17.02
N ASN A 97 3.94 7.98 -17.82
CA ASN A 97 4.81 7.02 -18.49
C ASN A 97 5.85 6.38 -17.56
N ALA A 98 5.41 5.82 -16.44
CA ALA A 98 6.23 5.20 -15.38
C ALA A 98 7.17 6.14 -14.60
N TYR A 99 7.02 7.46 -14.74
CA TYR A 99 7.72 8.44 -13.93
C TYR A 99 6.74 9.17 -13.00
N PRO A 100 7.05 9.33 -11.70
CA PRO A 100 6.18 10.09 -10.83
C PRO A 100 6.23 11.58 -11.19
N GLU A 101 5.09 12.25 -11.07
CA GLU A 101 4.96 13.66 -11.44
C GLU A 101 4.09 14.43 -10.43
N GLY A 102 4.50 15.66 -10.13
CA GLY A 102 3.76 16.55 -9.26
C GLY A 102 3.82 16.12 -7.79
N ARG A 103 2.74 16.43 -7.06
CA ARG A 103 2.62 16.15 -5.63
C ARG A 103 2.17 14.71 -5.39
N ALA A 104 2.87 14.01 -4.51
CA ALA A 104 2.44 12.75 -3.92
C ALA A 104 2.35 12.90 -2.39
N PHE A 105 1.55 12.07 -1.74
CA PHE A 105 1.40 12.12 -0.29
C PHE A 105 0.95 10.79 0.30
N SER A 106 1.21 10.63 1.60
CA SER A 106 0.58 9.62 2.44
C SER A 106 -0.04 10.26 3.67
N ASN A 107 -1.10 9.65 4.19
CA ASN A 107 -1.78 10.04 5.41
C ASN A 107 -1.60 8.97 6.49
N HIS A 108 -1.65 9.39 7.75
CA HIS A 108 -1.86 8.53 8.91
C HIS A 108 -3.31 8.04 8.95
N GLU A 109 -3.57 6.93 9.65
CA GLU A 109 -4.92 6.37 9.85
C GLU A 109 -5.89 7.35 10.52
N ASN A 110 -5.37 8.33 11.27
CA ASN A 110 -6.18 9.38 11.89
C ASN A 110 -6.54 10.54 10.94
N GLY A 111 -6.24 10.41 9.65
CA GLY A 111 -6.55 11.39 8.61
C GLY A 111 -5.56 12.56 8.51
N LYS A 112 -4.53 12.63 9.37
CA LYS A 112 -3.49 13.66 9.27
C LYS A 112 -2.45 13.29 8.23
N LEU A 113 -1.88 14.28 7.55
CA LEU A 113 -0.81 14.09 6.59
C LEU A 113 0.39 13.42 7.27
N GLU A 114 0.89 12.33 6.71
CA GLU A 114 2.12 11.66 7.16
C GLU A 114 3.32 12.27 6.46
N HIS A 115 3.27 12.35 5.13
CA HIS A 115 4.30 13.03 4.37
C HIS A 115 3.78 13.51 3.02
N GLU A 116 4.47 14.50 2.47
CA GLU A 116 4.28 14.96 1.11
C GLU A 116 5.60 14.98 0.36
N GLU A 117 5.53 14.58 -0.90
CA GLU A 117 6.63 14.44 -1.83
C GLU A 117 6.30 15.23 -3.10
N PHE A 118 7.33 15.66 -3.81
CA PHE A 118 7.19 16.34 -5.09
C PHE A 118 8.18 15.80 -6.10
N TYR A 119 7.71 15.64 -7.33
CA TYR A 119 8.49 15.12 -8.44
C TYR A 119 8.34 16.03 -9.67
N GLU A 120 9.46 16.32 -10.32
CA GLU A 120 9.49 17.13 -11.54
C GLU A 120 10.55 16.55 -12.48
N ASN A 121 10.22 16.37 -13.76
CA ASN A 121 11.16 15.94 -14.81
C ASN A 121 11.94 14.66 -14.46
N ARG A 122 11.30 13.69 -13.80
CA ARG A 122 11.92 12.42 -13.33
C ARG A 122 12.88 12.57 -12.14
N PHE A 123 12.87 13.71 -11.47
CA PHE A 123 13.66 13.96 -10.26
C PHE A 123 12.76 14.18 -9.06
N LYS A 124 13.29 13.90 -7.86
CA LYS A 124 12.74 14.44 -6.62
C LYS A 124 12.93 15.96 -6.65
N ALA A 125 11.89 16.69 -6.27
CA ALA A 125 11.84 18.15 -6.38
C ALA A 125 11.27 18.77 -5.10
N GLY A 126 11.42 20.08 -4.97
CA GLY A 126 10.79 20.87 -3.92
C GLY A 126 11.22 20.48 -2.51
N THR A 127 10.35 20.83 -1.55
CA THR A 127 10.54 20.50 -0.13
C THR A 127 9.58 19.38 0.24
N TRP A 128 10.12 18.22 0.55
CA TRP A 128 9.34 17.11 1.08
C TRP A 128 9.18 17.30 2.59
N LYS A 129 8.01 17.03 3.12
CA LYS A 129 7.71 17.22 4.55
C LYS A 129 7.18 15.94 5.16
N TYR A 130 7.55 15.70 6.41
CA TYR A 130 7.17 14.51 7.18
C TYR A 130 6.64 14.94 8.54
N TYR A 131 5.54 14.33 8.95
CA TYR A 131 4.80 14.67 10.16
C TYR A 131 4.49 13.41 10.97
N ASN A 132 4.35 13.55 12.29
CA ASN A 132 3.87 12.46 13.13
C ASN A 132 2.33 12.36 13.14
N GLU A 133 1.80 11.36 13.82
CA GLU A 133 0.35 11.18 14.01
C GLU A 133 -0.33 12.36 14.74
N ARG A 134 0.41 13.24 15.40
CA ARG A 134 -0.16 14.47 15.99
C ARG A 134 -0.27 15.61 14.97
N GLY A 135 0.34 15.48 13.79
CA GLY A 135 0.45 16.52 12.78
C GLY A 135 1.63 17.46 13.02
N GLU A 136 2.54 17.11 13.93
CA GLU A 136 3.73 17.90 14.21
C GLU A 136 4.78 17.62 13.13
N LEU A 137 5.35 18.68 12.54
CA LEU A 137 6.43 18.57 11.56
C LEU A 137 7.66 17.94 12.24
N LEU A 138 8.11 16.83 11.69
CA LEU A 138 9.32 16.13 12.13
C LEU A 138 10.51 16.52 11.27
N LYS A 139 10.28 16.69 9.97
CA LYS A 139 11.37 16.79 9.00
C LYS A 139 10.97 17.47 7.71
N GLU A 140 11.90 18.26 7.17
CA GLU A 140 11.87 18.74 5.79
C GLU A 140 13.09 18.22 5.03
N VAL A 141 12.91 17.83 3.77
CA VAL A 141 14.00 17.47 2.84
C VAL A 141 13.87 18.33 1.59
N ILE A 142 14.84 19.22 1.38
CA ILE A 142 14.82 20.27 0.35
C ILE A 142 15.74 19.82 -0.78
N PHE A 143 15.14 19.33 -1.87
CA PHE A 143 15.89 18.75 -2.98
C PHE A 143 16.48 19.82 -3.90
N GLU A 144 17.73 19.59 -4.31
CA GLU A 144 18.33 20.36 -5.40
C GLU A 144 17.69 19.95 -6.74
N LYS A 145 17.24 20.94 -7.52
CA LYS A 145 16.50 20.71 -8.77
C LYS A 145 17.35 19.89 -9.75
N GLY A 146 16.78 18.80 -10.26
CA GLY A 146 17.40 17.98 -11.30
C GLY A 146 18.60 17.14 -10.86
N ARG A 147 18.83 17.00 -9.55
CA ARG A 147 20.03 16.32 -9.01
C ARG A 147 19.74 14.91 -8.50
N THR A 148 18.57 14.70 -7.90
CA THR A 148 18.21 13.40 -7.32
C THR A 148 17.15 12.70 -8.17
N PRO A 149 17.47 11.61 -8.90
CA PRO A 149 16.47 10.84 -9.63
C PRO A 149 15.34 10.37 -8.70
N TRP A 150 14.11 10.26 -9.22
CA TRP A 150 12.94 9.86 -8.43
C TRP A 150 13.14 8.51 -7.71
N ASN A 151 13.86 7.58 -8.33
CA ASN A 151 14.22 6.25 -7.79
C ASN A 151 15.65 6.21 -7.20
N GLY A 152 16.31 7.36 -7.08
CA GLY A 152 17.67 7.47 -6.55
C GLY A 152 17.72 7.15 -5.05
N LYS A 153 18.67 6.29 -4.68
CA LYS A 153 18.95 5.91 -3.28
C LYS A 153 19.62 7.04 -2.49
N LEU A 154 20.48 7.82 -3.14
CA LEU A 154 21.14 8.97 -2.54
C LEU A 154 20.29 10.23 -2.77
N ASN A 155 20.01 10.97 -1.70
CA ASN A 155 19.34 12.25 -1.78
C ASN A 155 20.38 13.37 -1.80
N ILE A 156 20.49 14.10 -2.92
CA ILE A 156 21.21 15.37 -3.00
C ILE A 156 20.23 16.48 -2.59
N ALA A 157 20.20 16.77 -1.29
CA ALA A 157 19.23 17.67 -0.68
C ALA A 157 19.75 18.23 0.65
N THR A 158 19.05 19.22 1.21
CA THR A 158 19.23 19.68 2.60
C THR A 158 18.12 19.11 3.48
N GLU A 159 18.46 18.49 4.60
CA GLU A 159 17.52 17.98 5.60
C GLU A 159 17.46 18.92 6.81
N LYS A 160 16.24 19.22 7.26
CA LYS A 160 15.95 19.92 8.52
C LYS A 160 15.12 19.03 9.43
N VAL A 161 15.50 18.89 10.70
CA VAL A 161 14.82 18.03 11.68
C VAL A 161 14.26 18.87 12.81
N TYR A 162 13.05 18.55 13.25
CA TYR A 162 12.26 19.30 14.21
C TYR A 162 11.80 18.41 15.36
N ALA A 163 11.61 19.01 16.55
CA ALA A 163 10.88 18.40 17.65
C ALA A 163 10.12 19.48 18.42
N ALA A 164 8.86 19.20 18.78
CA ALA A 164 7.98 20.15 19.46
C ALA A 164 7.96 21.54 18.78
N GLY A 165 7.95 21.55 17.44
CA GLY A 165 7.92 22.78 16.62
C GLY A 165 9.26 23.54 16.54
N LYS A 166 10.33 23.09 17.19
CA LYS A 166 11.64 23.74 17.16
C LYS A 166 12.59 23.01 16.22
N LEU A 167 13.34 23.77 15.41
CA LEU A 167 14.42 23.24 14.56
C LEU A 167 15.55 22.73 15.46
N LEU A 168 15.89 21.46 15.31
CA LEU A 168 16.98 20.80 16.04
C LEU A 168 18.27 20.75 15.22
N LYS A 169 18.16 20.47 13.93
CA LYS A 169 19.31 20.20 13.06
C LYS A 169 19.03 20.59 11.63
N THR A 170 20.06 21.06 10.94
CA THR A 170 20.11 21.24 9.49
C THR A 170 21.40 20.62 8.94
N GLY A 171 21.35 19.98 7.77
CA GLY A 171 22.53 19.39 7.13
C GLY A 171 22.22 18.76 5.78
N PRO A 172 23.22 18.23 5.06
CA PRO A 172 22.98 17.51 3.82
C PRO A 172 22.17 16.23 4.08
N ALA A 173 21.09 16.04 3.32
CA ALA A 173 20.44 14.75 3.20
C ALA A 173 21.41 13.76 2.52
N GLY A 174 21.33 12.47 2.86
CA GLY A 174 22.06 11.44 2.12
C GLY A 174 23.57 11.31 2.39
N LYS A 175 24.21 12.23 3.14
CA LYS A 175 25.34 11.80 3.97
C LYS A 175 24.73 11.03 5.12
N GLU A 176 25.23 9.83 5.42
CA GLU A 176 24.94 9.21 6.71
C GLU A 176 25.26 10.26 7.78
N VAL A 177 24.21 10.84 8.34
CA VAL A 177 24.33 11.72 9.47
C VAL A 177 24.67 10.79 10.63
N PRO A 178 25.83 10.96 11.30
CA PRO A 178 26.05 10.30 12.57
C PRO A 178 24.87 10.66 13.47
N THR A 179 24.16 9.62 13.88
CA THR A 179 22.90 9.67 14.60
C THR A 179 23.11 10.29 15.98
N ALA A 180 22.81 11.57 16.08
CA ALA A 180 22.57 12.26 17.34
C ALA A 180 21.38 13.19 17.05
N VAL A 181 20.11 12.76 17.12
CA VAL A 181 19.46 11.99 18.19
C VAL A 181 18.57 10.89 17.60
N SER A 182 19.18 9.78 17.19
CA SER A 182 18.44 8.54 16.99
C SER A 182 19.13 7.50 17.85
N ARG A 183 18.40 6.83 18.75
CA ARG A 183 18.93 5.60 19.34
C ARG A 183 19.40 4.71 18.18
N ALA A 184 20.61 4.14 18.30
CA ALA A 184 21.12 3.20 17.32
C ALA A 184 20.00 2.20 16.95
N VAL A 185 19.85 1.92 15.65
CA VAL A 185 19.01 0.79 15.21
C VAL A 185 19.60 -0.45 15.86
N GLU A 186 18.89 -0.96 16.86
CA GLU A 186 19.21 -2.26 17.41
C GLU A 186 18.82 -3.27 16.33
N THR A 187 19.82 -3.91 15.74
CA THR A 187 19.63 -4.91 14.68
C THR A 187 19.75 -6.32 15.23
N ASN A 188 20.09 -6.50 16.50
CA ASN A 188 20.08 -7.80 17.15
C ASN A 188 18.64 -8.22 17.48
N GLY A 189 18.09 -9.08 16.63
CA GLY A 189 16.74 -9.63 16.79
C GLY A 189 16.50 -10.34 18.13
N SER A 190 17.52 -10.98 18.71
CA SER A 190 17.44 -11.61 20.04
C SER A 190 17.24 -10.56 21.13
N THR A 191 18.01 -9.47 21.09
CA THR A 191 17.86 -8.34 22.03
C THR A 191 16.46 -7.73 21.95
N LEU A 192 16.00 -7.45 20.74
CA LEU A 192 14.66 -6.90 20.50
C LEU A 192 13.55 -7.85 20.98
N PHE A 193 13.64 -9.13 20.64
CA PHE A 193 12.67 -10.14 21.05
C PHE A 193 12.63 -10.29 22.57
N ASN A 194 13.80 -10.36 23.23
CA ASN A 194 13.89 -10.47 24.68
C ASN A 194 13.27 -9.24 25.37
N LYS A 195 13.45 -8.06 24.80
CA LYS A 195 12.96 -6.79 25.34
C LYS A 195 11.45 -6.60 25.16
N HIS A 196 10.91 -7.00 24.01
CA HIS A 196 9.55 -6.63 23.60
C HIS A 196 8.55 -7.80 23.59
N CYS A 197 9.01 -9.03 23.32
CA CYS A 197 8.12 -10.14 22.97
C CYS A 197 8.17 -11.30 23.97
N LYS A 198 9.33 -11.58 24.57
CA LYS A 198 9.58 -12.78 25.38
C LYS A 198 8.66 -12.92 26.59
N SER A 199 8.26 -11.81 27.21
CA SER A 199 7.38 -11.81 28.39
C SER A 199 6.07 -12.58 28.15
N CYS A 200 5.52 -12.48 26.94
CA CYS A 200 4.28 -13.14 26.52
C CYS A 200 4.52 -14.37 25.64
N HIS A 201 5.60 -14.41 24.84
CA HIS A 201 5.91 -15.54 23.95
C HIS A 201 6.91 -16.54 24.53
N SER A 202 6.82 -16.75 25.85
CA SER A 202 7.47 -17.87 26.55
C SER A 202 6.52 -19.08 26.60
N PRO A 203 7.03 -20.31 26.79
CA PRO A 203 6.19 -21.51 26.88
C PRO A 203 5.00 -21.31 27.84
N GLY A 204 3.78 -21.53 27.34
CA GLY A 204 2.53 -21.45 28.11
C GLY A 204 1.95 -20.05 28.35
N LYS A 205 2.60 -18.96 27.92
CA LYS A 205 2.14 -17.58 28.20
C LYS A 205 1.42 -16.88 27.04
N GLY A 206 1.55 -17.40 25.83
CA GLY A 206 1.02 -16.77 24.63
C GLY A 206 1.09 -17.71 23.43
N PRO A 207 0.59 -17.26 22.25
CA PRO A 207 0.63 -18.07 21.04
C PRO A 207 2.04 -18.58 20.76
N SER A 208 2.13 -19.86 20.42
CA SER A 208 3.42 -20.47 20.07
C SER A 208 3.99 -19.82 18.82
N LEU A 209 5.24 -19.36 18.93
CA LEU A 209 6.00 -18.81 17.80
C LEU A 209 6.80 -19.87 17.05
N VAL A 210 6.79 -21.14 17.50
CA VAL A 210 7.58 -22.19 16.88
C VAL A 210 7.18 -22.38 15.41
N GLY A 211 8.09 -22.19 14.47
CA GLY A 211 7.85 -22.27 13.02
C GLY A 211 6.93 -21.18 12.47
N VAL A 212 6.73 -20.06 13.18
CA VAL A 212 5.74 -19.03 12.80
C VAL A 212 6.07 -18.38 11.44
N VAL A 213 7.37 -18.23 11.12
CA VAL A 213 7.82 -17.65 9.84
C VAL A 213 7.46 -18.54 8.65
N LYS A 214 7.32 -19.86 8.85
CA LYS A 214 6.82 -20.79 7.82
C LYS A 214 5.30 -20.79 7.71
N ARG A 215 4.58 -20.46 8.80
CA ARG A 215 3.11 -20.49 8.86
C ARG A 215 2.44 -19.18 8.41
N ARG A 216 3.18 -18.08 8.35
CA ARG A 216 2.63 -16.74 8.12
C ARG A 216 3.47 -15.98 7.12
N ARG A 217 2.80 -15.30 6.17
CA ARG A 217 3.47 -14.45 5.19
C ARG A 217 4.19 -13.27 5.88
N PRO A 218 5.31 -12.78 5.30
CA PRO A 218 6.12 -11.73 5.91
C PRO A 218 5.33 -10.46 6.28
N GLU A 219 4.40 -10.02 5.44
CA GLU A 219 3.61 -8.80 5.65
C GLU A 219 2.64 -8.95 6.83
N TRP A 220 2.08 -10.16 7.00
CA TRP A 220 1.20 -10.46 8.13
C TRP A 220 1.99 -10.45 9.44
N LEU A 221 3.23 -10.96 9.46
CA LEU A 221 4.10 -10.92 10.65
C LEU A 221 4.51 -9.49 11.01
N GLN A 222 4.85 -8.69 10.00
CA GLN A 222 5.16 -7.28 10.21
C GLN A 222 3.96 -6.54 10.82
N LEU A 223 2.76 -6.76 10.28
CA LEU A 223 1.55 -6.11 10.79
C LEU A 223 1.14 -6.67 12.16
N MET A 224 1.26 -7.97 12.40
CA MET A 224 0.96 -8.60 13.69
C MET A 224 1.86 -8.03 14.80
N ILE A 225 3.16 -7.87 14.53
CA ILE A 225 4.11 -7.27 15.49
C ILE A 225 3.78 -5.79 15.69
N ARG A 226 3.52 -5.01 14.64
CA ARG A 226 3.34 -3.56 14.78
C ARG A 226 1.98 -3.17 15.35
N ASP A 227 0.92 -3.82 14.89
CA ASP A 227 -0.46 -3.55 15.25
C ASP A 227 -1.36 -4.78 14.99
N GLY A 228 -1.17 -5.85 15.77
CA GLY A 228 -1.94 -7.08 15.61
C GLY A 228 -3.45 -6.93 15.75
N MET A 229 -3.92 -5.92 16.49
CA MET A 229 -5.36 -5.65 16.61
C MET A 229 -5.97 -5.11 15.32
N SER A 230 -5.20 -4.44 14.46
CA SER A 230 -5.67 -4.06 13.12
C SER A 230 -6.10 -5.28 12.29
N LEU A 231 -5.37 -6.40 12.37
CA LEU A 231 -5.74 -7.64 11.69
C LEU A 231 -7.07 -8.20 12.21
N VAL A 232 -7.30 -8.16 13.53
CA VAL A 232 -8.56 -8.57 14.15
C VAL A 232 -9.71 -7.67 13.69
N GLN A 233 -9.52 -6.36 13.71
CA GLN A 233 -10.53 -5.38 13.28
C GLN A 233 -10.87 -5.49 11.80
N MET A 234 -9.90 -5.83 10.96
CA MET A 234 -10.09 -6.09 9.52
C MET A 234 -10.74 -7.46 9.24
N GLY A 235 -10.97 -8.28 10.27
CA GLY A 235 -11.57 -9.60 10.11
C GLY A 235 -10.63 -10.64 9.52
N ASP A 236 -9.31 -10.47 9.65
CA ASP A 236 -8.34 -11.50 9.25
C ASP A 236 -8.65 -12.79 10.01
N ARG A 237 -9.05 -13.83 9.25
CA ARG A 237 -9.60 -15.07 9.81
C ARG A 237 -8.67 -15.70 10.84
N ASP A 238 -7.37 -15.63 10.60
CA ASP A 238 -6.35 -16.23 11.46
C ASP A 238 -6.10 -15.38 12.71
N ALA A 239 -5.99 -14.05 12.57
CA ALA A 239 -5.84 -13.14 13.70
C ALA A 239 -7.07 -13.15 14.62
N VAL A 240 -8.29 -13.17 14.05
CA VAL A 240 -9.55 -13.27 14.81
C VAL A 240 -9.59 -14.57 15.61
N GLN A 241 -9.28 -15.71 14.98
CA GLN A 241 -9.22 -17.00 15.69
C GLN A 241 -8.15 -17.02 16.78
N LEU A 242 -6.97 -16.45 16.52
CA LEU A 242 -5.92 -16.32 17.53
C LEU A 242 -6.39 -15.46 18.71
N TYR A 243 -7.00 -14.31 18.43
CA TYR A 243 -7.51 -13.39 19.44
C TYR A 243 -8.57 -14.06 20.34
N GLN A 244 -9.54 -14.75 19.73
CA GLN A 244 -10.56 -15.50 20.46
C GLN A 244 -9.98 -16.65 21.28
N LYS A 245 -9.06 -17.42 20.70
CA LYS A 245 -8.37 -18.52 21.38
C LYS A 245 -7.57 -18.05 22.60
N TRP A 246 -7.05 -16.83 22.56
CA TRP A 246 -6.30 -16.21 23.65
C TRP A 246 -7.15 -15.24 24.47
N LEU A 247 -8.40 -15.63 24.73
CA LEU A 247 -9.32 -14.96 25.65
C LEU A 247 -9.58 -13.49 25.33
N ASN A 248 -9.53 -13.13 24.04
CA ASN A 248 -9.68 -11.76 23.55
C ASN A 248 -8.65 -10.79 24.17
N ILE A 249 -7.47 -11.30 24.54
CA ILE A 249 -6.36 -10.46 25.01
C ILE A 249 -5.71 -9.81 23.79
N PRO A 250 -5.65 -8.47 23.71
CA PRO A 250 -5.09 -7.79 22.56
C PRO A 250 -3.58 -7.99 22.49
N HIS A 251 -3.06 -8.26 21.29
CA HIS A 251 -1.63 -8.21 21.06
C HIS A 251 -1.16 -6.76 21.18
N PRO A 252 -0.21 -6.43 22.09
CA PRO A 252 0.24 -5.06 22.28
C PRO A 252 0.79 -4.47 20.98
N PRO A 253 0.42 -3.23 20.62
CA PRO A 253 0.96 -2.58 19.43
C PRO A 253 2.41 -2.15 19.68
N PHE A 254 3.32 -2.52 18.79
CA PHE A 254 4.71 -2.09 18.81
C PHE A 254 4.99 -1.02 17.74
N LYS A 255 4.12 0.00 17.63
CA LYS A 255 4.21 1.09 16.64
C LYS A 255 5.52 1.89 16.73
N GLN A 256 6.17 1.90 17.90
CA GLN A 256 7.47 2.52 18.16
C GLN A 256 8.67 1.76 17.57
N LEU A 257 8.50 0.49 17.19
CA LEU A 257 9.55 -0.26 16.52
C LEU A 257 9.65 0.18 15.06
N ARG A 258 10.88 0.42 14.62
CA ARG A 258 11.15 0.70 13.21
C ARG A 258 11.04 -0.56 12.36
N SER A 259 10.90 -0.38 11.05
CA SER A 259 10.79 -1.48 10.10
C SER A 259 11.99 -2.42 10.15
N GLU A 260 13.20 -1.88 10.34
CA GLU A 260 14.45 -2.64 10.48
C GLU A 260 14.47 -3.48 11.77
N GLU A 261 13.92 -2.95 12.85
CA GLU A 261 13.84 -3.64 14.15
C GLU A 261 12.82 -4.78 14.09
N VAL A 262 11.66 -4.54 13.45
CA VAL A 262 10.67 -5.59 13.19
C VAL A 262 11.24 -6.69 12.29
N ALA A 263 11.99 -6.32 11.24
CA ALA A 263 12.66 -7.28 10.36
C ALA A 263 13.69 -8.12 11.12
N ALA A 264 14.49 -7.51 11.99
CA ALA A 264 15.45 -8.21 12.85
C ALA A 264 14.75 -9.20 13.80
N ILE A 265 13.61 -8.84 14.39
CA ILE A 265 12.80 -9.77 15.19
C ILE A 265 12.34 -10.95 14.33
N ILE A 266 11.78 -10.72 13.14
CA ILE A 266 11.29 -11.79 12.26
C ILE A 266 12.44 -12.73 11.87
N GLN A 267 13.61 -12.20 11.53
CA GLN A 267 14.80 -13.01 11.23
C GLN A 267 15.22 -13.87 12.43
N TYR A 268 15.20 -13.30 13.64
CA TYR A 268 15.47 -14.07 14.85
C TYR A 268 14.47 -15.21 15.06
N LEU A 269 13.17 -14.97 14.82
CA LEU A 269 12.14 -16.00 14.87
C LEU A 269 12.40 -17.11 13.86
N GLU A 270 12.79 -16.78 12.63
CA GLU A 270 13.07 -17.78 11.59
C GLU A 270 14.17 -18.76 11.98
N ILE A 271 15.21 -18.26 12.66
CA ILE A 271 16.38 -19.06 13.04
C ILE A 271 16.13 -19.83 14.36
N HIS A 272 15.36 -19.27 15.30
CA HIS A 272 15.33 -19.76 16.69
C HIS A 272 13.95 -20.19 17.22
N LYS A 273 12.88 -20.01 16.45
CA LYS A 273 11.51 -20.40 16.83
C LYS A 273 10.88 -21.25 15.75
#